data_AF-A0A7K4GWY6-F1
#
_entry.id   AF-A0A7K4GWY6-F1
#
_cell.length_a   1.000
_cell.length_b   1.000
_cell.length_c   1.000
_cell.angle_alpha   90.00
_cell.angle_beta   90.00
_cell.angle_gamma   90.00
#
_symmetry.space_group_name_H-M   'P 1'
#
loop_
_entity.id
_entity.type
_entity.pdbx_description
1 polymer ?
#
loop_
_entity_poly.entity_id
_entity_poly.type
_entity_poly.pdbx_seq_one_letter_code
_entity_poly.pdbx_strand_id
1 'polypeptide(L)'
;MSLSYEHFIKKYQLDDFKVGLELKGHDKVNFYNNLNAIIKSICKILDKLTNITSLRGGQVLMSLAKLQAEQSVVNKTDIKKCLNIDRLEKLMHAFDYLEQQNYIKVERKTKKFHILKLNEANNPDFKLLEEIVQKFWTSPEEDKERAQKWRDSK
;
A
#
# COMPACT_ATOMS: atom_id res chain seq x y z
N MET A 1 -16.08 9.23 -7.46
CA MET A 1 -14.82 9.76 -8.04
C MET A 1 -13.67 9.17 -7.25
N SER A 2 -12.75 8.43 -7.87
CA SER A 2 -11.54 7.92 -7.21
C SER A 2 -10.47 9.01 -7.12
N LEU A 3 -9.87 9.22 -5.95
CA LEU A 3 -8.72 10.12 -5.78
C LEU A 3 -7.45 9.38 -6.22
N SER A 4 -6.96 9.61 -7.44
CA SER A 4 -5.61 9.17 -7.84
C SER A 4 -4.54 10.13 -7.29
N TYR A 5 -3.28 9.69 -7.23
CA TYR A 5 -2.13 10.55 -6.89
C TYR A 5 -2.03 11.75 -7.82
N GLU A 6 -2.27 11.56 -9.12
CA GLU A 6 -2.39 12.67 -10.06
C GLU A 6 -3.52 13.63 -9.69
N HIS A 7 -4.67 13.13 -9.23
CA HIS A 7 -5.78 13.98 -8.81
C HIS A 7 -5.47 14.71 -7.50
N PHE A 8 -4.78 14.07 -6.56
CA PHE A 8 -4.27 14.71 -5.34
C PHE A 8 -3.32 15.86 -5.70
N ILE A 9 -2.37 15.60 -6.60
CA ILE A 9 -1.43 16.59 -7.10
C ILE A 9 -2.18 17.76 -7.76
N LYS A 10 -3.10 17.48 -8.69
CA LYS A 10 -3.87 18.52 -9.40
C LYS A 10 -4.81 19.30 -8.50
N LYS A 11 -5.51 18.63 -7.58
CA LYS A 11 -6.48 19.25 -6.65
C LYS A 11 -5.83 20.31 -5.77
N TYR A 12 -4.62 20.02 -5.28
CA TYR A 12 -3.85 20.94 -4.46
C TYR A 12 -2.83 21.76 -5.28
N GLN A 13 -2.92 21.70 -6.61
CA GLN A 13 -2.01 22.40 -7.53
C GLN A 13 -0.53 22.16 -7.23
N LEU A 14 -0.20 20.97 -6.71
CA LEU A 14 1.16 20.59 -6.37
C LEU A 14 2.03 20.39 -7.62
N ASP A 15 1.44 20.35 -8.82
CA ASP A 15 2.11 20.35 -10.11
C ASP A 15 2.13 21.73 -10.81
N ASP A 16 1.32 22.69 -10.35
CA ASP A 16 1.34 24.08 -10.83
C ASP A 16 2.38 24.91 -10.08
N PHE A 17 3.63 24.58 -10.42
CA PHE A 17 4.78 25.31 -9.94
C PHE A 17 4.94 26.68 -10.56
N LYS A 18 4.17 27.08 -11.57
CA LYS A 18 4.37 28.39 -12.20
C LYS A 18 3.47 29.44 -11.58
N VAL A 19 2.27 29.06 -11.19
CA VAL A 19 1.24 29.99 -10.69
C VAL A 19 1.10 29.93 -9.17
N GLY A 20 1.23 28.74 -8.56
CA GLY A 20 1.05 28.59 -7.11
C GLY A 20 2.34 28.70 -6.29
N LEU A 21 3.42 28.05 -6.76
CA LEU A 21 4.69 27.96 -6.03
C LEU A 21 5.86 28.70 -6.72
N GLU A 22 5.64 29.20 -7.93
CA GLU A 22 6.61 29.91 -8.79
C GLU A 22 7.99 29.22 -9.04
N LEU A 23 8.13 27.91 -8.76
CA LEU A 23 9.35 27.14 -8.98
C LEU A 23 9.67 26.93 -10.47
N LYS A 24 10.94 27.10 -10.84
CA LYS A 24 11.45 26.92 -12.21
C LYS A 24 12.70 26.04 -12.24
N GLY A 25 12.96 25.40 -13.38
CA GLY A 25 14.20 24.64 -13.62
C GLY A 25 14.48 23.57 -12.54
N HIS A 26 15.66 23.65 -11.93
CA HIS A 26 16.10 22.71 -10.90
C HIS A 26 15.25 22.72 -9.63
N ASP A 27 14.66 23.86 -9.25
CA ASP A 27 13.86 23.96 -8.02
C ASP A 27 12.60 23.10 -8.07
N LYS A 28 11.99 22.98 -9.27
CA LYS A 28 10.86 22.08 -9.49
C LYS A 28 11.25 20.61 -9.32
N VAL A 29 12.42 20.22 -9.84
CA VAL A 29 12.94 18.86 -9.69
C VAL A 29 13.23 18.55 -8.21
N ASN A 30 13.87 19.49 -7.51
CA ASN A 30 14.17 19.36 -6.09
C ASN A 30 12.90 19.24 -5.24
N PHE A 31 11.87 20.02 -5.53
CA PHE A 31 10.59 19.90 -4.84
C PHE A 31 9.98 18.51 -4.99
N TYR A 32 9.90 17.97 -6.21
CA TYR A 32 9.37 16.62 -6.42
C TYR A 32 10.18 15.54 -5.71
N ASN A 33 11.51 15.66 -5.72
CA ASN A 33 12.38 14.74 -5.00
C ASN A 33 12.13 14.80 -3.49
N ASN A 34 11.98 16.00 -2.93
CA ASN A 34 11.67 16.21 -1.52
C ASN A 34 10.29 15.64 -1.16
N LEU A 35 9.27 15.88 -1.98
CA LEU A 35 7.92 15.34 -1.79
C LEU A 35 7.95 13.80 -1.79
N ASN A 36 8.61 13.19 -2.78
CA ASN A 36 8.77 11.74 -2.83
C ASN A 36 9.52 11.20 -1.60
N ALA A 37 10.55 11.90 -1.12
CA ALA A 37 11.29 11.51 0.08
C ALA A 37 10.40 11.56 1.35
N ILE A 38 9.55 12.58 1.48
CA ILE A 38 8.59 12.71 2.58
C ILE A 38 7.59 11.55 2.54
N ILE A 39 6.94 11.31 1.39
CA ILE A 39 5.95 10.25 1.25
C ILE A 39 6.57 8.88 1.54
N LYS A 40 7.77 8.62 1.02
CA LYS A 40 8.52 7.40 1.33
C LYS A 40 8.78 7.24 2.83
N SER A 41 9.08 8.33 3.53
CA SER A 41 9.34 8.31 4.97
C SER A 41 8.06 8.05 5.76
N ILE A 42 6.94 8.68 5.38
CA ILE A 42 5.62 8.41 5.95
C ILE A 42 5.25 6.93 5.76
N CYS A 43 5.46 6.39 4.55
CA CYS A 43 5.15 5.00 4.26
C CYS A 43 5.94 4.02 5.16
N LYS A 44 7.22 4.32 5.43
CA LYS A 44 8.04 3.54 6.36
C LYS A 44 7.55 3.64 7.81
N ILE A 45 7.10 4.83 8.24
CA ILE A 45 6.54 5.02 9.57
C ILE A 45 5.25 4.22 9.71
N LEU A 46 4.35 4.30 8.72
CA LEU A 46 3.11 3.52 8.70
C LEU A 46 3.36 2.01 8.73
N ASP A 47 4.35 1.52 7.98
CA ASP A 47 4.78 0.11 8.06
C ASP A 47 5.12 -0.31 9.50
N LYS A 48 5.86 0.55 10.24
CA LYS A 48 6.19 0.26 11.64
C LYS A 48 5.00 0.36 12.58
N LEU A 49 4.14 1.35 12.42
CA LEU A 49 2.95 1.49 13.25
C LEU A 49 1.98 0.32 13.06
N THR A 50 1.78 -0.11 11.82
CA THR A 50 0.81 -1.16 11.50
C THR A 50 1.26 -2.55 11.94
N ASN A 51 2.55 -2.75 12.27
CA ASN A 51 3.04 -3.97 12.93
C ASN A 51 2.45 -4.19 14.34
N ILE A 52 1.96 -3.13 14.99
CA ILE A 52 1.29 -3.22 16.30
C ILE A 52 -0.02 -3.99 16.13
N THR A 53 -0.30 -4.96 17.01
CA THR A 53 -1.43 -5.90 16.86
C THR A 53 -2.78 -5.20 16.65
N SER A 54 -3.06 -4.11 17.36
CA SER A 54 -4.29 -3.33 17.22
C SER A 54 -4.41 -2.59 15.88
N LEU A 55 -3.31 -2.40 15.17
CA LEU A 55 -3.23 -1.65 13.91
C LEU A 55 -2.91 -2.55 12.69
N ARG A 56 -2.91 -3.87 12.86
CA ARG A 56 -2.62 -4.85 11.79
C ARG A 56 -3.56 -4.76 10.58
N GLY A 57 -4.74 -4.16 10.73
CA GLY A 57 -5.60 -3.81 9.59
C GLY A 57 -4.83 -3.01 8.53
N GLY A 58 -3.96 -2.08 8.95
CA GLY A 58 -3.13 -1.32 8.01
C GLY A 58 -2.15 -2.19 7.23
N GLN A 59 -1.54 -3.22 7.84
CA GLN A 59 -0.66 -4.15 7.12
C GLN A 59 -1.41 -4.96 6.07
N VAL A 60 -2.62 -5.39 6.41
CA VAL A 60 -3.49 -6.11 5.46
C VAL A 60 -3.84 -5.20 4.28
N LEU A 61 -4.20 -3.94 4.53
CA LEU A 61 -4.50 -2.98 3.47
C LEU A 61 -3.28 -2.68 2.59
N MET A 62 -2.11 -2.46 3.18
CA MET A 62 -0.87 -2.23 2.43
C MET A 62 -0.48 -3.45 1.60
N SER A 63 -0.53 -4.65 2.16
CA SER A 63 -0.24 -5.89 1.43
C SER A 63 -1.24 -6.13 0.30
N LEU A 64 -2.54 -5.88 0.54
CA LEU A 64 -3.57 -6.03 -0.48
C LEU A 64 -3.37 -5.05 -1.64
N ALA A 65 -3.12 -3.78 -1.33
CA ALA A 65 -2.79 -2.74 -2.30
C ALA A 65 -1.58 -3.09 -3.17
N LYS A 66 -0.53 -3.66 -2.57
CA LYS A 66 0.65 -4.13 -3.31
C LYS A 66 0.32 -5.28 -4.24
N LEU A 67 -0.37 -6.30 -3.74
CA LEU A 67 -0.65 -7.54 -4.50
C LEU A 67 -1.68 -7.35 -5.60
N GLN A 68 -2.66 -6.46 -5.44
CA GLN A 68 -3.67 -6.19 -6.48
C GLN A 68 -3.07 -5.59 -7.77
N ALA A 69 -1.90 -4.96 -7.68
CA ALA A 69 -1.14 -4.49 -8.84
C ALA A 69 -0.63 -5.64 -9.73
N GLU A 70 -0.31 -6.77 -9.10
CA GLU A 70 0.44 -7.88 -9.69
C GLU A 70 -0.45 -9.10 -9.96
N GLN A 71 -1.57 -9.21 -9.25
CA GLN A 71 -2.39 -10.40 -9.20
C GLN A 71 -3.87 -10.07 -9.43
N SER A 72 -4.51 -10.83 -10.33
CA SER A 72 -5.96 -10.71 -10.59
C SER A 72 -6.83 -11.25 -9.45
N VAL A 73 -6.26 -12.10 -8.59
CA VAL A 73 -6.94 -12.73 -7.46
C VAL A 73 -5.97 -12.79 -6.29
N VAL A 74 -6.30 -12.08 -5.20
CA VAL A 74 -5.52 -12.10 -3.95
C VAL A 74 -6.31 -12.83 -2.87
N ASN A 75 -5.67 -13.72 -2.12
CA ASN A 75 -6.27 -14.42 -1.00
C ASN A 75 -5.54 -14.15 0.33
N LYS A 76 -6.14 -14.61 1.45
CA LYS A 76 -5.57 -14.42 2.80
C LYS A 76 -4.16 -15.01 2.98
N THR A 77 -3.82 -16.06 2.25
CA THR A 77 -2.50 -16.70 2.28
C THR A 77 -1.47 -15.87 1.52
N ASP A 78 -1.86 -15.21 0.43
CA ASP A 78 -0.96 -14.33 -0.34
C ASP A 78 -0.56 -13.12 0.52
N ILE A 79 -1.53 -12.52 1.22
CA ILE A 79 -1.28 -11.46 2.21
C ILE A 79 -0.28 -11.93 3.28
N LYS A 80 -0.46 -13.15 3.81
CA LYS A 80 0.45 -13.73 4.81
C LYS A 80 1.87 -13.87 4.27
N LYS A 81 2.03 -14.33 3.02
CA LYS A 81 3.33 -14.50 2.36
C LYS A 81 4.01 -13.15 2.13
N CYS A 82 3.29 -12.19 1.57
CA CYS A 82 3.75 -10.82 1.33
C CYS A 82 4.28 -10.16 2.61
N LEU A 83 3.57 -10.34 3.72
CA LEU A 83 3.97 -9.84 5.04
C LEU A 83 5.05 -10.69 5.75
N ASN A 84 5.44 -11.83 5.18
CA ASN A 84 6.37 -12.80 5.77
C ASN A 84 5.96 -13.20 7.21
N ILE A 85 4.66 -13.45 7.42
CA ILE A 85 4.10 -13.86 8.71
C ILE A 85 4.02 -15.39 8.78
N ASP A 86 4.39 -15.94 9.94
CA ASP A 86 4.37 -17.37 10.25
C ASP A 86 2.95 -17.97 10.26
N ARG A 87 2.00 -17.29 10.91
CA ARG A 87 0.66 -17.81 11.24
C ARG A 87 -0.44 -16.87 10.76
N LEU A 88 -1.43 -17.40 10.03
CA LEU A 88 -2.53 -16.61 9.47
C LEU A 88 -3.46 -16.05 10.56
N GLU A 89 -3.57 -16.75 11.68
CA GLU A 89 -4.36 -16.42 12.86
C GLU A 89 -4.03 -15.02 13.39
N LYS A 90 -2.77 -14.59 13.23
CA LYS A 90 -2.30 -13.25 13.59
C LYS A 90 -2.99 -12.12 12.83
N LEU A 91 -3.61 -12.42 11.69
CA LEU A 91 -4.32 -11.49 10.82
C LEU A 91 -5.84 -11.68 10.84
N MET A 92 -6.37 -12.72 11.49
CA MET A 92 -7.80 -13.05 11.40
C MET A 92 -8.69 -11.90 11.90
N HIS A 93 -8.39 -11.37 13.09
CA HIS A 93 -9.10 -10.20 13.62
C HIS A 93 -9.01 -8.97 12.70
N ALA A 94 -7.87 -8.78 12.01
CA ALA A 94 -7.72 -7.68 11.08
C ALA A 94 -8.61 -7.86 9.85
N PHE A 95 -8.68 -9.07 9.28
CA PHE A 95 -9.60 -9.36 8.18
C PHE A 95 -11.06 -9.16 8.58
N ASP A 96 -11.46 -9.69 9.74
CA ASP A 96 -12.84 -9.59 10.22
C ASP A 96 -13.24 -8.12 10.45
N TYR A 97 -12.36 -7.33 11.07
CA TYR A 97 -12.58 -5.90 11.28
C TYR A 97 -12.68 -5.14 9.95
N LEU A 98 -11.76 -5.36 9.01
CA LEU A 98 -11.76 -4.64 7.72
C LEU A 98 -12.98 -5.00 6.86
N GLU A 99 -13.46 -6.25 6.94
CA GLU A 99 -14.69 -6.68 6.28
C GLU A 99 -15.91 -6.01 6.92
N GLN A 100 -16.01 -6.02 8.26
CA GLN A 100 -17.10 -5.37 9.00
C GLN A 100 -17.18 -3.86 8.74
N GLN A 101 -16.03 -3.19 8.64
CA GLN A 101 -15.95 -1.75 8.35
C GLN A 101 -16.03 -1.43 6.85
N ASN A 102 -16.30 -2.42 5.98
CA ASN A 102 -16.43 -2.25 4.53
C ASN A 102 -15.17 -1.70 3.83
N TYR A 103 -13.98 -1.89 4.41
CA TYR A 103 -12.71 -1.54 3.77
C TYR A 103 -12.27 -2.59 2.75
N ILE A 104 -12.57 -3.86 3.01
CA ILE A 104 -12.31 -4.95 2.06
C ILE A 104 -13.60 -5.68 1.73
N LYS A 105 -13.67 -6.22 0.52
CA LYS A 105 -14.67 -7.21 0.12
C LYS A 105 -14.05 -8.59 0.14
N VAL A 106 -14.72 -9.53 0.80
CA VAL A 106 -14.31 -10.93 0.88
C VAL A 106 -15.32 -11.78 0.09
N GLU A 107 -14.96 -12.13 -1.14
CA GLU A 107 -15.77 -13.05 -1.95
C GLU A 107 -15.41 -14.51 -1.59
N ARG A 108 -16.34 -15.22 -0.97
CA ARG A 108 -16.16 -16.63 -0.58
C ARG A 108 -16.42 -17.54 -1.77
N LYS A 109 -15.37 -18.15 -2.34
CA LYS A 109 -15.49 -19.17 -3.40
C LYS A 109 -15.66 -20.57 -2.81
N THR A 110 -14.95 -20.87 -1.72
CA THR A 110 -15.07 -22.11 -0.94
C THR A 110 -14.85 -21.82 0.56
N LYS A 111 -15.08 -22.80 1.44
CA LYS A 111 -14.78 -22.64 2.89
C LYS A 111 -13.33 -22.23 3.18
N LYS A 112 -12.39 -22.57 2.30
CA LYS A 112 -10.95 -22.29 2.47
C LYS A 112 -10.43 -21.18 1.55
N PHE A 113 -11.13 -20.88 0.45
CA PHE A 113 -10.68 -19.92 -0.56
C PHE A 113 -11.52 -18.65 -0.55
N HIS A 114 -10.87 -17.55 -0.17
CA HIS A 114 -11.45 -16.22 -0.02
C HIS A 114 -10.70 -15.26 -0.95
N ILE A 115 -11.42 -14.59 -1.85
CA ILE A 115 -10.86 -13.54 -2.69
C ILE A 115 -11.04 -12.22 -1.95
N LEU A 116 -9.94 -11.50 -1.79
CA LEU A 116 -9.88 -10.21 -1.12
C LEU A 116 -9.76 -9.11 -2.17
N LYS A 117 -10.54 -8.04 -2.01
CA LYS A 117 -10.44 -6.83 -2.84
C LYS A 117 -10.61 -5.58 -1.98
N LEU A 118 -9.87 -4.52 -2.26
CA LEU A 118 -10.15 -3.20 -1.69
C LEU A 118 -11.54 -2.72 -2.13
N ASN A 119 -12.29 -2.11 -1.23
CA ASN A 119 -13.60 -1.56 -1.53
C ASN A 119 -13.51 -0.11 -2.03
N GLU A 120 -12.91 0.09 -3.20
CA GLU A 120 -12.70 1.41 -3.82
C GLU A 120 -14.00 2.18 -4.06
N ALA A 121 -15.11 1.47 -4.31
CA ALA A 121 -16.41 2.09 -4.54
C ALA A 121 -16.87 2.95 -3.35
N ASN A 122 -16.58 2.51 -2.12
CA ASN A 122 -16.95 3.21 -0.89
C ASN A 122 -15.79 4.00 -0.28
N ASN A 123 -14.55 3.75 -0.73
CA ASN A 123 -13.33 4.33 -0.18
C ASN A 123 -12.45 4.86 -1.32
N PRO A 124 -12.71 6.07 -1.82
CA PRO A 124 -12.02 6.62 -2.99
C PRO A 124 -10.53 6.88 -2.75
N ASP A 125 -10.11 6.95 -1.48
CA ASP A 125 -8.71 7.12 -1.06
C ASP A 125 -7.87 5.85 -1.24
N PHE A 126 -8.49 4.69 -1.44
CA PHE A 126 -7.74 3.44 -1.66
C PHE A 126 -6.95 3.43 -2.94
N LYS A 127 -7.39 4.15 -3.97
CA LYS A 127 -6.58 4.33 -5.17
C LYS A 127 -5.28 5.09 -4.87
N LEU A 128 -5.36 6.15 -4.06
CA LEU A 128 -4.18 6.89 -3.61
C LEU A 128 -3.27 6.01 -2.74
N LEU A 129 -3.84 5.27 -1.79
CA LEU A 129 -3.10 4.32 -0.96
C LEU A 129 -2.37 3.31 -1.83
N GLU A 130 -3.05 2.73 -2.80
CA GLU A 130 -2.51 1.76 -3.74
C GLU A 130 -1.30 2.32 -4.50
N GLU A 131 -1.46 3.48 -5.13
CA GLU A 131 -0.39 4.15 -5.88
C GLU A 131 0.83 4.48 -4.98
N ILE A 132 0.60 4.93 -3.75
CA ILE A 132 1.67 5.21 -2.77
C ILE A 132 2.39 3.92 -2.37
N VAL A 133 1.64 2.89 -2.01
CA VAL A 133 2.19 1.61 -1.53
C VAL A 133 3.01 0.95 -2.64
N GLN A 134 2.47 0.85 -3.84
CA GLN A 134 3.18 0.26 -4.99
C GLN A 134 4.50 0.97 -5.28
N LYS A 135 4.51 2.30 -5.17
CA LYS A 135 5.68 3.11 -5.52
C LYS A 135 6.74 3.16 -4.40
N PHE A 136 6.33 3.20 -3.14
CA PHE A 136 7.23 3.56 -2.05
C PHE A 136 7.41 2.48 -0.98
N TRP A 137 6.53 1.50 -0.90
CA TRP A 137 6.63 0.39 0.05
C TRP A 137 7.32 -0.82 -0.59
N THR A 138 8.26 -1.39 0.14
CA THR A 138 8.81 -2.72 -0.15
C THR A 138 8.23 -3.67 0.88
N SER A 139 7.67 -4.78 0.43
CA SER A 139 7.16 -5.82 1.30
C SER A 139 8.31 -6.58 1.99
N PRO A 140 8.09 -7.14 3.19
CA PRO A 140 9.07 -8.00 3.87
C PRO A 140 9.55 -9.18 3.02
N GLU A 141 8.68 -9.74 2.18
CA GLU A 141 9.03 -10.82 1.24
C GLU A 141 10.03 -10.34 0.18
N GLU A 142 9.79 -9.20 -0.47
CA GLU A 142 10.71 -8.61 -1.46
C GLU A 142 12.09 -8.28 -0.84
N ASP A 143 12.11 -7.76 0.39
CA ASP A 143 13.37 -7.47 1.09
C ASP A 143 14.17 -8.76 1.35
N LYS A 144 13.49 -9.84 1.73
CA LYS A 144 14.12 -11.16 1.94
C LYS A 144 14.70 -11.73 0.65
N GLU A 145 13.97 -11.63 -0.45
CA GLU A 145 14.43 -12.09 -1.77
C GLU A 145 15.65 -11.30 -2.26
N ARG A 146 15.66 -9.98 -2.09
CA ARG A 146 16.80 -9.14 -2.43
C ARG A 146 18.04 -9.51 -1.62
N ALA A 147 17.88 -9.72 -0.32
CA ALA A 147 18.97 -10.13 0.56
C ALA A 147 19.54 -11.51 0.18
N GLN A 148 18.68 -12.44 -0.24
CA GLN A 148 19.11 -13.76 -0.69
C GLN A 148 19.91 -13.66 -2.01
N LYS A 149 19.40 -12.93 -3.01
CA LYS A 149 20.10 -12.71 -4.28
C LYS A 149 21.50 -12.14 -4.06
N TRP A 150 21.66 -11.20 -3.12
CA TRP A 150 22.96 -10.63 -2.78
C TRP A 150 23.96 -11.63 -2.19
N ARG A 151 23.48 -12.60 -1.40
CA ARG A 151 24.31 -13.66 -0.84
C ARG A 151 24.77 -14.63 -1.92
N ASP A 152 23.89 -14.97 -2.85
CA ASP A 152 24.17 -15.94 -3.92
C ASP A 152 25.06 -15.36 -5.04
N SER A 153 25.15 -14.03 -5.13
CA SER A 153 26.04 -13.31 -6.04
C SER A 153 27.47 -13.06 -5.50
N LYS A 154 27.80 -13.57 -4.30
CA LYS A 154 29.15 -13.55 -3.72
C LYS A 154 29.76 -14.95 -3.75
#